data_AF-M3JWU7-F1
#
_entry.id   AF-M3JWU7-F1
#
_cell.length_a   1.000
_cell.length_b   1.000
_cell.length_c   1.000
_cell.angle_alpha   90.00
_cell.angle_beta   90.00
_cell.angle_gamma   90.00
#
_symmetry.space_group_name_H-M   'P 1'
#
loop_
_entity.id
_entity.type
_entity.pdbx_description
1 polymer ?
#
loop_
_entity_poly.entity_id
_entity_poly.type
_entity_poly.pdbx_seq_one_letter_code
_entity_poly.pdbx_strand_id
1 'polypeptide(L)'
;MSQLVYKYFLQKTHLDQLATFGDSTEDPYFETIPDNELHFYQRKGTKRRRKLPDFIPKEDIKILDKVKRRAYRLDLQLSLCGLRIGWAGLIGLIPWIGDVIALYFALQLVNTAKQINGGLPKTLEAEMMANVMFDFGIGLIPLVGDFINVLYKCNSRNFVLLEKHLVKKYGQHQVQNHAPHHADKSVQPPQPLPPRPGEEAVSNEKVHQQNHLAV
;
A
#
# COMPACT_ATOMS: atom_id res chain seq x y z
N MET A 1 15.86 -31.34 0.14
CA MET A 1 14.98 -31.47 -1.06
C MET A 1 13.90 -30.38 -1.13
N SER A 2 13.20 -30.04 -0.04
CA SER A 2 12.13 -29.00 -0.03
C SER A 2 12.61 -27.57 -0.36
N GLN A 3 13.75 -27.13 0.18
CA GLN A 3 14.29 -25.76 0.00
C GLN A 3 14.61 -25.41 -1.48
N LEU A 4 15.07 -26.39 -2.26
CA LEU A 4 15.43 -26.18 -3.66
C LEU A 4 14.21 -26.09 -4.56
N VAL A 5 13.18 -26.91 -4.31
CA VAL A 5 11.90 -26.84 -5.03
C VAL A 5 11.19 -25.52 -4.72
N TYR A 6 11.23 -25.09 -3.45
CA TYR A 6 10.67 -23.80 -3.03
C TYR A 6 11.38 -22.62 -3.70
N LYS A 7 12.71 -22.59 -3.67
CA LYS A 7 13.50 -21.57 -4.39
C LYS A 7 13.25 -21.60 -5.91
N TYR A 8 13.19 -22.78 -6.50
CA TYR A 8 12.95 -22.94 -7.94
C TYR A 8 11.55 -22.47 -8.34
N PHE A 9 10.54 -22.71 -7.51
CA PHE A 9 9.17 -22.26 -7.73
C PHE A 9 9.03 -20.74 -7.57
N LEU A 10 9.69 -20.15 -6.57
CA LEU A 10 9.71 -18.69 -6.32
C LEU A 10 10.38 -17.91 -7.46
N GLN A 11 11.53 -18.40 -7.92
CA GLN A 11 12.32 -17.75 -8.96
C GLN A 11 11.61 -17.75 -10.33
N LYS A 12 10.82 -18.79 -10.61
CA LYS A 12 10.11 -18.96 -11.90
C LYS A 12 8.80 -18.16 -12.00
N THR A 13 8.25 -17.76 -10.87
CA THR A 13 6.98 -17.02 -10.75
C THR A 13 7.18 -15.52 -10.46
N HIS A 14 8.44 -15.03 -10.40
CA HIS A 14 8.74 -13.66 -9.95
C HIS A 14 8.19 -13.32 -8.55
N LEU A 15 7.94 -14.34 -7.72
CA LEU A 15 7.50 -14.20 -6.33
C LEU A 15 8.62 -13.64 -5.43
N ASP A 16 9.86 -13.57 -5.90
CA ASP A 16 10.98 -12.96 -5.15
C ASP A 16 10.67 -11.51 -4.75
N GLN A 17 9.98 -10.76 -5.61
CA GLN A 17 9.51 -9.42 -5.28
C GLN A 17 8.45 -9.47 -4.15
N LEU A 18 7.55 -10.45 -4.17
CA LEU A 18 6.53 -10.67 -3.14
C LEU A 18 7.10 -11.15 -1.80
N ALA A 19 8.26 -11.81 -1.81
CA ALA A 19 9.04 -12.16 -0.64
C ALA A 19 9.79 -10.95 -0.06
N THR A 20 10.33 -10.06 -0.90
CA THR A 20 10.87 -8.75 -0.46
C THR A 20 9.78 -7.86 0.15
N PHE A 21 8.54 -7.91 -0.37
CA PHE A 21 7.36 -7.26 0.25
C PHE A 21 6.86 -7.96 1.53
N GLY A 22 7.55 -9.00 2.01
CA GLY A 22 7.37 -9.56 3.34
C GLY A 22 8.12 -8.78 4.43
N ASP A 23 8.85 -7.71 4.08
CA ASP A 23 9.35 -6.75 5.07
C ASP A 23 8.17 -5.92 5.60
N SER A 24 7.56 -6.43 6.66
CA SER A 24 6.38 -5.98 7.39
C SER A 24 6.41 -4.55 7.95
N THR A 25 7.32 -3.70 7.47
CA THR A 25 7.61 -2.38 8.05
C THR A 25 6.91 -1.23 7.32
N GLU A 26 6.59 -1.38 6.03
CA GLU A 26 5.89 -0.34 5.25
C GLU A 26 4.41 -0.71 5.00
N ASP A 27 3.51 0.07 5.58
CA ASP A 27 2.06 -0.12 5.44
C ASP A 27 1.59 0.27 4.02
N PRO A 28 1.02 -0.65 3.21
CA PRO A 28 0.65 -0.35 1.83
C PRO A 28 -0.46 0.71 1.70
N TYR A 29 -1.18 1.03 2.78
CA TYR A 29 -2.24 2.02 2.74
C TYR A 29 -1.77 3.43 3.07
N PHE A 30 -0.61 3.58 3.71
CA PHE A 30 -0.11 4.84 4.22
C PHE A 30 1.30 5.12 3.74
N GLU A 31 1.52 6.37 3.33
CA GLU A 31 2.81 6.87 2.92
C GLU A 31 3.26 7.95 3.91
N THR A 32 4.55 7.96 4.26
CA THR A 32 5.12 9.05 5.05
C THR A 32 5.19 10.31 4.20
N ILE A 33 4.62 11.40 4.70
CA ILE A 33 4.69 12.69 4.01
C ILE A 33 6.17 13.09 3.96
N PRO A 34 6.74 13.32 2.77
CA PRO A 34 8.12 13.76 2.65
C PRO A 34 8.28 15.14 3.28
N ASP A 35 9.47 15.44 3.81
CA ASP A 35 9.75 16.66 4.58
C ASP A 35 9.42 17.95 3.80
N ASN A 36 9.41 17.89 2.46
CA ASN A 36 9.07 19.01 1.56
C ASN A 36 7.56 19.30 1.45
N GLU A 37 6.70 18.29 1.68
CA GLU A 37 5.23 18.41 1.64
C GLU A 37 4.62 18.53 3.05
N LEU A 38 5.48 18.53 4.07
CA LEU A 38 5.07 18.58 5.46
C LEU A 38 4.58 19.99 5.83
N HIS A 39 3.34 20.09 6.33
CA HIS A 39 2.83 21.36 6.82
C HIS A 39 3.51 21.77 8.14
N PHE A 40 3.55 23.08 8.44
CA PHE A 40 4.22 23.64 9.63
C PHE A 40 3.73 23.07 10.97
N TYR A 41 2.50 22.55 11.02
CA TYR A 41 1.90 21.93 12.21
C TYR A 41 2.10 20.41 12.26
N GLN A 42 2.62 19.79 11.20
CA GLN A 42 2.82 18.34 11.11
C GLN A 42 4.22 17.97 11.57
N ARG A 43 4.33 16.89 12.34
CA ARG A 43 5.62 16.37 12.80
C ARG A 43 6.27 15.54 11.69
N LYS A 44 7.60 15.56 11.61
CA LYS A 44 8.36 14.66 10.74
C LYS A 44 7.93 13.21 10.97
N GLY A 45 7.62 12.50 9.89
CA GLY A 45 7.06 11.15 9.93
C GLY A 45 5.53 11.05 10.02
N THR A 46 4.81 12.17 9.85
CA THR A 46 3.35 12.15 9.70
C THR A 46 2.96 11.27 8.51
N LYS A 47 2.06 10.31 8.73
CA LYS A 47 1.57 9.39 7.69
C LYS A 47 0.28 9.91 7.08
N ARG A 48 0.15 9.83 5.77
CA ARG A 48 -1.10 10.09 5.03
C ARG A 48 -1.55 8.82 4.31
N ARG A 49 -2.84 8.73 3.99
CA ARG A 49 -3.32 7.66 3.10
C ARG A 49 -2.66 7.83 1.73
N ARG A 50 -1.98 6.78 1.26
CA ARG A 50 -1.33 6.77 -0.05
C ARG A 50 -2.38 7.08 -1.13
N LYS A 51 -2.12 8.06 -1.99
CA LYS A 51 -3.00 8.36 -3.12
C LYS A 51 -2.81 7.27 -4.19
N LEU A 52 -3.90 6.90 -4.87
CA LEU A 52 -3.82 5.98 -6.00
C LEU A 52 -3.21 6.75 -7.19
N PRO A 53 -2.43 6.09 -8.05
CA PRO A 53 -1.79 6.78 -9.18
C PRO A 53 -2.82 7.34 -10.16
N ASP A 54 -2.70 8.63 -10.48
CA ASP A 54 -3.68 9.39 -11.28
C ASP A 54 -3.69 9.01 -12.78
N PHE A 55 -2.68 8.27 -13.26
CA PHE A 55 -2.60 7.84 -14.66
C PHE A 55 -3.48 6.64 -15.00
N ILE A 56 -4.08 5.98 -14.01
CA ILE A 56 -4.99 4.84 -14.21
C ILE A 56 -6.38 5.37 -14.64
N PRO A 57 -7.10 4.71 -15.56
CA PRO A 57 -8.47 5.09 -15.90
C PRO A 57 -9.40 5.17 -14.68
N LYS A 58 -10.32 6.16 -14.69
CA LYS A 58 -11.24 6.41 -13.56
C LYS A 58 -12.07 5.19 -13.15
N GLU A 59 -12.40 4.31 -14.09
CA GLU A 59 -13.13 3.07 -13.84
C GLU A 59 -12.33 2.11 -12.96
N ASP A 60 -11.09 1.84 -13.35
CA ASP A 60 -10.20 0.93 -12.63
C ASP A 60 -9.75 1.53 -11.29
N ILE A 61 -9.56 2.86 -11.20
CA ILE A 61 -9.30 3.54 -9.92
C ILE A 61 -10.45 3.31 -8.93
N LYS A 62 -11.72 3.36 -9.37
CA LYS A 62 -12.87 3.11 -8.50
C LYS A 62 -12.87 1.67 -7.96
N ILE A 63 -12.52 0.70 -8.80
CA ILE A 63 -12.45 -0.71 -8.41
C ILE A 63 -11.28 -0.91 -7.44
N LEU A 64 -10.12 -0.33 -7.76
CA LEU A 64 -8.94 -0.38 -6.92
C LEU A 64 -9.17 0.25 -5.54
N ASP A 65 -9.86 1.39 -5.47
CA ASP A 65 -10.24 2.03 -4.19
C ASP A 65 -11.23 1.16 -3.40
N LYS A 66 -12.20 0.52 -4.08
CA LYS A 66 -13.10 -0.46 -3.42
C LYS A 66 -12.32 -1.63 -2.83
N VAL A 67 -11.40 -2.21 -3.59
CA VAL A 67 -10.53 -3.31 -3.14
C VAL A 67 -9.66 -2.84 -1.99
N LYS A 68 -9.02 -1.67 -2.08
CA LYS A 68 -8.21 -1.06 -1.01
C LYS A 68 -8.99 -0.95 0.30
N ARG A 69 -10.18 -0.35 0.26
CA ARG A 69 -11.01 -0.14 1.46
C ARG A 69 -11.48 -1.46 2.07
N ARG A 70 -11.83 -2.44 1.23
CA ARG A 70 -12.25 -3.77 1.69
C ARG A 70 -11.08 -4.51 2.32
N ALA A 71 -9.93 -4.54 1.66
CA ALA A 71 -8.73 -5.22 2.16
C ALA A 71 -8.30 -4.64 3.52
N TYR A 72 -8.21 -3.31 3.63
CA TYR A 72 -7.86 -2.64 4.88
C TYR A 72 -8.82 -2.99 6.02
N ARG A 73 -10.14 -2.98 5.73
CA ARG A 73 -11.15 -3.31 6.73
C ARG A 73 -11.07 -4.76 7.16
N LEU A 74 -10.95 -5.69 6.21
CA LEU A 74 -10.92 -7.13 6.50
C LEU A 74 -9.70 -7.47 7.35
N ASP A 75 -8.51 -6.98 6.98
CA ASP A 75 -7.30 -7.27 7.73
C ASP A 75 -7.32 -6.63 9.13
N LEU A 76 -7.89 -5.42 9.26
CA LEU A 76 -8.05 -4.78 10.57
C LEU A 76 -9.08 -5.51 11.45
N GLN A 77 -10.19 -5.96 10.87
CA GLN A 77 -11.23 -6.71 11.59
C GLN A 77 -10.72 -8.07 12.04
N LEU A 78 -10.00 -8.79 11.19
CA LEU A 78 -9.40 -10.08 11.53
C LEU A 78 -8.32 -9.92 12.61
N SER A 79 -7.46 -8.91 12.51
CA SER A 79 -6.46 -8.60 13.54
C SER A 79 -7.09 -8.24 14.88
N LEU A 80 -8.16 -7.46 14.89
CA LEU A 80 -8.86 -7.10 16.12
C LEU A 80 -9.63 -8.29 16.70
N CYS A 81 -10.31 -9.10 15.88
CA CYS A 81 -11.04 -10.27 16.34
C CYS A 81 -10.11 -11.36 16.88
N GLY A 82 -8.96 -11.63 16.25
CA GLY A 82 -7.98 -12.62 16.73
C GLY A 82 -7.37 -12.28 18.10
N LEU A 83 -7.30 -11.00 18.47
CA LEU A 83 -6.72 -10.54 19.74
C LEU A 83 -7.74 -10.27 20.86
N ARG A 84 -9.04 -10.22 20.55
CA ARG A 84 -10.07 -9.61 21.43
C ARG A 84 -11.19 -10.56 21.87
N ILE A 85 -11.01 -11.87 21.75
CA ILE A 85 -11.97 -12.85 22.29
C ILE A 85 -11.73 -13.02 23.79
N GLY A 86 -12.22 -12.04 24.56
CA GLY A 86 -12.45 -12.11 26.01
C GLY A 86 -13.79 -12.75 26.38
N TRP A 87 -14.21 -13.78 25.63
CA TRP A 87 -15.39 -14.64 25.88
C TRP A 87 -15.00 -16.11 25.68
N ALA A 88 -13.84 -16.49 26.22
CA ALA A 88 -13.11 -17.74 26.01
C ALA A 88 -13.83 -19.04 26.41
N GLY A 89 -15.13 -19.04 26.68
CA GLY A 89 -15.89 -20.23 27.12
C GLY A 89 -16.96 -20.74 26.14
N LEU A 90 -17.57 -19.88 25.33
CA LEU A 90 -18.79 -20.26 24.56
C LEU A 90 -18.53 -20.53 23.07
N ILE A 91 -17.46 -19.96 22.50
CA ILE A 91 -17.04 -20.14 21.09
C ILE A 91 -16.16 -21.38 20.90
N GLY A 92 -15.86 -22.13 21.96
CA GLY A 92 -15.23 -23.46 21.86
C GLY A 92 -16.05 -24.49 21.07
N LEU A 93 -17.25 -24.13 20.60
CA LEU A 93 -18.14 -25.03 19.89
C LEU A 93 -17.72 -25.27 18.42
N ILE A 94 -17.20 -24.26 17.68
CA ILE A 94 -16.70 -24.46 16.29
C ILE A 94 -15.62 -23.40 15.93
N PRO A 95 -14.31 -23.67 16.11
CA PRO A 95 -13.23 -22.74 15.73
C PRO A 95 -13.20 -22.41 14.22
N TRP A 96 -13.66 -23.34 13.38
CA TRP A 96 -13.63 -23.26 11.91
C TRP A 96 -14.55 -22.19 11.28
N ILE A 97 -15.54 -21.67 12.02
CA ILE A 97 -16.48 -20.68 11.47
C ILE A 97 -15.76 -19.38 11.08
N GLY A 98 -14.79 -18.95 11.90
CA GLY A 98 -14.02 -17.74 11.63
C GLY A 98 -13.26 -17.83 10.31
N ASP A 99 -12.60 -18.95 10.07
CA ASP A 99 -11.81 -19.20 8.85
C ASP A 99 -12.68 -19.26 7.60
N VAL A 100 -13.86 -19.89 7.68
CA VAL A 100 -14.81 -19.94 6.55
C VAL A 100 -15.33 -18.55 6.19
N ILE A 101 -15.64 -17.72 7.20
CA ILE A 101 -16.07 -16.34 6.99
C ILE A 101 -14.93 -15.50 6.40
N ALA A 102 -13.70 -15.64 6.91
CA ALA A 102 -12.52 -14.96 6.39
C ALA A 102 -12.26 -15.35 4.92
N LEU A 103 -12.30 -16.64 4.61
CA LEU A 103 -12.19 -17.17 3.25
C LEU A 103 -13.26 -16.59 2.32
N TYR A 104 -14.52 -16.56 2.76
CA TYR A 104 -15.61 -15.99 1.97
C TYR A 104 -15.36 -14.52 1.60
N PHE A 105 -14.92 -13.71 2.56
CA PHE A 105 -14.61 -12.30 2.31
C PHE A 105 -13.38 -12.11 1.41
N ALA A 106 -12.36 -12.94 1.59
CA ALA A 106 -11.16 -12.93 0.76
C ALA A 106 -11.49 -13.29 -0.71
N LEU A 107 -12.36 -14.28 -0.93
CA LEU A 107 -12.86 -14.63 -2.26
C LEU A 107 -13.70 -13.50 -2.87
N GLN A 108 -14.56 -12.85 -2.10
CA GLN A 108 -15.31 -11.67 -2.55
C GLN A 108 -14.39 -10.52 -2.96
N LEU A 109 -13.25 -10.34 -2.28
CA LEU A 109 -12.23 -9.37 -2.66
C LEU A 109 -11.62 -9.69 -4.04
N VAL A 110 -11.24 -10.95 -4.27
CA VAL A 110 -10.73 -11.43 -5.57
C VAL A 110 -11.78 -11.23 -6.67
N ASN A 111 -13.05 -11.54 -6.40
CA ASN A 111 -14.14 -11.32 -7.35
C ASN A 111 -14.35 -9.83 -7.68
N THR A 112 -14.10 -8.94 -6.73
CA THR A 112 -14.12 -7.50 -6.97
C THR A 112 -12.95 -7.08 -7.86
N ALA A 113 -11.76 -7.63 -7.63
CA ALA A 113 -10.58 -7.40 -8.46
C ALA A 113 -10.77 -7.87 -9.91
N LYS A 114 -11.56 -8.91 -10.15
CA LYS A 114 -11.91 -9.38 -11.50
C LYS A 114 -12.72 -8.39 -12.34
N GLN A 115 -13.38 -7.41 -11.71
CA GLN A 115 -14.23 -6.44 -12.40
C GLN A 115 -13.42 -5.37 -13.15
N ILE A 116 -12.09 -5.37 -13.04
CA ILE A 116 -11.24 -4.41 -13.76
C ILE A 116 -11.41 -4.51 -15.28
N ASN A 117 -11.23 -3.39 -15.97
CA ASN A 117 -11.35 -3.33 -17.41
C ASN A 117 -10.27 -4.22 -18.07
N GLY A 118 -10.67 -5.08 -19.01
CA GLY A 118 -9.80 -6.09 -19.63
C GLY A 118 -9.59 -7.37 -18.81
N GLY A 119 -10.24 -7.48 -17.65
CA GLY A 119 -10.17 -8.66 -16.79
C GLY A 119 -8.83 -8.85 -16.07
N LEU A 120 -8.83 -9.75 -15.10
CA LEU A 120 -7.63 -10.12 -14.36
C LEU A 120 -6.87 -11.20 -15.14
N PRO A 121 -5.56 -11.07 -15.39
CA PRO A 121 -4.80 -12.14 -16.03
C PRO A 121 -4.82 -13.38 -15.14
N LYS A 122 -4.95 -14.56 -15.76
CA LYS A 122 -5.08 -15.84 -15.04
C LYS A 122 -3.94 -16.11 -14.06
N THR A 123 -2.73 -15.63 -14.36
CA THR A 123 -1.58 -15.73 -13.47
C THR A 123 -1.76 -14.92 -12.19
N LEU A 124 -2.21 -13.67 -12.30
CA LEU A 124 -2.48 -12.81 -11.15
C LEU A 124 -3.67 -13.30 -10.32
N GLU A 125 -4.71 -13.80 -10.98
CA GLU A 125 -5.83 -14.44 -10.30
C GLU A 125 -5.35 -15.64 -9.47
N ALA A 126 -4.51 -16.50 -10.05
CA ALA A 126 -3.93 -17.65 -9.36
C ALA A 126 -3.04 -17.23 -8.19
N GLU A 127 -2.25 -16.16 -8.33
CA GLU A 127 -1.44 -15.61 -7.24
C GLU A 127 -2.31 -15.08 -6.09
N MET A 128 -3.38 -14.33 -6.42
CA MET A 128 -4.32 -13.83 -5.41
C MET A 128 -5.06 -14.98 -4.71
N MET A 129 -5.46 -16.00 -5.46
CA MET A 129 -6.10 -17.19 -4.91
C MET A 129 -5.13 -18.00 -4.04
N ALA A 130 -3.87 -18.14 -4.45
CA ALA A 130 -2.84 -18.82 -3.68
C ALA A 130 -2.61 -18.14 -2.32
N ASN A 131 -2.61 -16.80 -2.27
CA ASN A 131 -2.55 -16.07 -1.00
C ASN A 131 -3.73 -16.43 -0.09
N VAL A 132 -4.95 -16.47 -0.64
CA VAL A 132 -6.16 -16.82 0.11
C VAL A 132 -6.11 -18.26 0.63
N MET A 133 -5.67 -19.21 -0.21
CA MET A 133 -5.58 -20.61 0.18
C MET A 133 -4.48 -20.85 1.22
N PHE A 134 -3.37 -20.11 1.13
CA PHE A 134 -2.30 -20.14 2.12
C PHE A 134 -2.76 -19.60 3.48
N ASP A 135 -3.46 -18.46 3.45
CA ASP A 135 -4.06 -17.84 4.65
C ASP A 135 -5.07 -18.76 5.32
N PHE A 136 -6.00 -19.32 4.54
CA PHE A 136 -6.97 -20.31 5.02
C PHE A 136 -6.26 -21.53 5.61
N GLY A 137 -5.29 -22.11 4.89
CA GLY A 137 -4.54 -23.27 5.34
C GLY A 137 -3.77 -23.05 6.65
N ILE A 138 -3.27 -21.82 6.87
CA ILE A 138 -2.64 -21.41 8.13
C ILE A 138 -3.68 -21.23 9.23
N GLY A 139 -4.84 -20.63 8.92
CA GLY A 139 -5.96 -20.47 9.87
C GLY A 139 -6.47 -21.79 10.43
N LEU A 140 -6.40 -22.87 9.63
CA LEU A 140 -6.77 -24.23 10.07
C LEU A 140 -5.88 -24.82 11.18
N ILE A 141 -4.73 -24.22 11.47
CA ILE A 141 -3.79 -24.69 12.50
C ILE A 141 -4.03 -23.90 13.79
N PRO A 142 -4.81 -24.44 14.75
CA PRO A 142 -4.98 -23.80 16.05
C PRO A 142 -3.60 -23.66 16.73
N LEU A 143 -3.36 -22.53 17.43
CA LEU A 143 -2.11 -22.10 18.09
C LEU A 143 -1.13 -21.30 17.22
N VAL A 144 -0.91 -21.68 15.96
CA VAL A 144 0.06 -21.00 15.07
C VAL A 144 -0.66 -20.04 14.12
N GLY A 145 -1.87 -20.41 13.68
CA GLY A 145 -2.66 -19.66 12.71
C GLY A 145 -2.98 -18.24 13.15
N ASP A 146 -3.33 -18.03 14.42
CA ASP A 146 -3.78 -16.72 14.92
C ASP A 146 -2.71 -15.64 14.83
N PHE A 147 -1.45 -15.98 15.12
CA PHE A 147 -0.34 -15.02 14.99
C PHE A 147 0.07 -14.81 13.54
N ILE A 148 0.17 -15.89 12.76
CA ILE A 148 0.66 -15.81 11.38
C ILE A 148 -0.38 -15.13 10.47
N ASN A 149 -1.67 -15.40 10.63
CA ASN A 149 -2.74 -14.74 9.88
C ASN A 149 -2.69 -13.20 10.06
N VAL A 150 -2.54 -12.74 11.31
CA VAL A 150 -2.43 -11.31 11.63
C VAL A 150 -1.21 -10.66 10.97
N LEU A 151 -0.10 -11.40 10.85
CA LEU A 151 1.11 -10.92 10.20
C LEU A 151 1.03 -10.98 8.67
N TYR A 152 0.41 -12.02 8.12
CA TYR A 152 0.39 -12.29 6.68
C TYR A 152 -0.51 -11.30 5.92
N LYS A 153 -1.60 -10.82 6.52
CA LYS A 153 -2.54 -9.82 5.94
C LYS A 153 -2.85 -10.09 4.48
N CYS A 154 -3.44 -11.26 4.21
CA CYS A 154 -3.67 -11.75 2.86
C CYS A 154 -4.40 -10.73 1.95
N ASN A 155 -5.41 -10.02 2.47
CA ASN A 155 -6.19 -9.09 1.65
C ASN A 155 -5.36 -7.87 1.21
N SER A 156 -4.49 -7.37 2.08
CA SER A 156 -3.54 -6.29 1.77
C SER A 156 -2.55 -6.71 0.69
N ARG A 157 -2.01 -7.93 0.77
CA ARG A 157 -1.13 -8.46 -0.28
C ARG A 157 -1.86 -8.52 -1.61
N ASN A 158 -3.07 -9.06 -1.63
CA ASN A 158 -3.91 -9.13 -2.82
C ASN A 158 -4.23 -7.75 -3.42
N PHE A 159 -4.48 -6.73 -2.58
CA PHE A 159 -4.62 -5.35 -3.03
C PHE A 159 -3.35 -4.81 -3.69
N VAL A 160 -2.18 -5.02 -3.08
CA VAL A 160 -0.88 -4.57 -3.62
C VAL A 160 -0.57 -5.25 -4.95
N LEU A 161 -0.87 -6.55 -5.07
CA LEU A 161 -0.76 -7.31 -6.32
C LEU A 161 -1.60 -6.68 -7.45
N LEU A 162 -2.86 -6.36 -7.15
CA LEU A 162 -3.76 -5.72 -8.10
C LEU A 162 -3.27 -4.33 -8.52
N GLU A 163 -2.87 -3.51 -7.55
CA GLU A 163 -2.35 -2.16 -7.82
C GLU A 163 -1.11 -2.22 -8.72
N LYS A 164 -0.14 -3.09 -8.39
CA LYS A 164 1.07 -3.28 -9.17
C LYS A 164 0.77 -3.72 -10.60
N HIS A 165 -0.20 -4.60 -10.78
CA HIS A 165 -0.65 -5.00 -12.11
C HIS A 165 -1.23 -3.82 -12.90
N LEU A 166 -2.09 -3.01 -12.29
CA LEU A 166 -2.66 -1.83 -12.96
C LEU A 166 -1.58 -0.78 -13.27
N VAL A 167 -0.64 -0.55 -12.34
CA VAL A 167 0.52 0.32 -12.55
C VAL A 167 1.36 -0.17 -13.73
N LYS A 168 1.63 -1.48 -13.82
CA LYS A 168 2.37 -2.06 -14.96
C LYS A 168 1.59 -1.91 -16.27
N LYS A 169 0.31 -2.28 -16.26
CA LYS A 169 -0.59 -2.22 -17.42
C LYS A 169 -0.67 -0.81 -18.01
N TYR A 170 -0.91 0.21 -17.18
CA TYR A 170 -1.07 1.58 -17.65
C TYR A 170 0.23 2.38 -17.72
N GLY A 171 1.23 2.06 -16.88
CA GLY A 171 2.55 2.68 -16.92
C GLY A 171 3.31 2.36 -18.21
N GLN A 172 3.18 1.13 -18.74
CA GLN A 172 3.76 0.77 -20.04
C GLN A 172 3.16 1.57 -21.20
N HIS A 173 1.85 1.86 -21.14
CA HIS A 173 1.17 2.68 -22.14
C HIS A 173 1.60 4.16 -22.07
N GLN A 174 1.88 4.69 -20.88
CA GLN A 174 2.38 6.05 -20.69
C GLN A 174 3.79 6.22 -21.29
N VAL A 175 4.71 5.28 -21.06
CA VAL A 175 6.09 5.34 -21.59
C VAL A 175 6.12 5.26 -23.13
N GLN A 176 5.23 4.46 -23.74
CA GLN A 176 5.12 4.38 -25.21
C GLN A 176 4.52 5.65 -25.83
N ASN A 177 3.56 6.27 -25.15
CA ASN A 177 2.95 7.53 -25.60
C ASN A 177 3.81 8.78 -25.29
N HIS A 178 4.79 8.67 -24.38
CA HIS A 178 5.76 9.72 -24.02
C HIS A 178 7.18 9.44 -24.57
N ALA A 179 7.31 8.77 -25.72
CA ALA A 179 8.54 8.86 -26.50
C ALA A 179 8.91 10.36 -26.65
N PRO A 180 10.19 10.76 -26.48
CA PRO A 180 10.56 12.12 -26.12
C PRO A 180 10.39 13.08 -27.30
N HIS A 181 9.15 13.50 -27.55
CA HIS A 181 8.85 14.67 -28.34
C HIS A 181 8.86 15.89 -27.42
N HIS A 182 10.03 16.51 -27.41
CA HIS A 182 10.34 17.86 -26.95
C HIS A 182 10.40 18.07 -25.42
N ALA A 183 11.63 18.39 -24.99
CA ALA A 183 11.91 19.13 -23.77
C ALA A 183 10.97 20.33 -23.64
N ASP A 184 9.98 20.21 -22.75
CA ASP A 184 9.12 21.31 -22.38
C ASP A 184 9.91 22.28 -21.49
N LYS A 185 10.28 23.43 -22.08
CA LYS A 185 10.94 24.55 -21.40
C LYS A 185 10.00 25.31 -20.44
N SER A 186 8.79 24.81 -20.13
CA SER A 186 7.82 25.50 -19.29
C SER A 186 7.93 25.24 -17.78
N VAL A 187 8.82 24.33 -17.32
CA VAL A 187 9.13 24.21 -15.88
C VAL A 187 10.10 25.33 -15.49
N GLN A 188 9.55 26.52 -15.32
CA GLN A 188 10.23 27.59 -14.61
C GLN A 188 10.49 27.09 -13.18
N PRO A 189 11.71 27.25 -12.63
CA PRO A 189 12.00 26.87 -11.25
C PRO A 189 10.94 27.46 -10.31
N PRO A 190 10.52 26.74 -9.25
CA PRO A 190 9.58 27.28 -8.28
C PRO A 190 10.07 28.66 -7.84
N GLN A 191 9.25 29.69 -8.03
CA GLN A 191 9.63 31.03 -7.55
C GLN A 191 9.89 30.94 -6.05
N PRO A 192 10.96 31.58 -5.53
CA PRO A 192 11.21 31.62 -4.10
C PRO A 192 9.94 32.13 -3.39
N LEU A 193 9.50 31.37 -2.39
CA LEU A 193 8.35 31.77 -1.57
C LEU A 193 8.57 33.19 -1.05
N PRO A 194 7.54 34.08 -1.06
CA PRO A 194 7.66 35.38 -0.44
C PRO A 194 8.04 35.19 1.03
N PRO A 195 8.92 36.05 1.59
CA PRO A 195 9.34 35.95 2.98
C PRO A 195 8.11 35.99 3.90
N ARG A 196 8.13 35.17 4.96
CA ARG A 196 7.02 35.12 5.92
C ARG A 196 6.86 36.52 6.55
N PRO A 197 5.62 37.01 6.77
CA PRO A 197 5.40 38.30 7.43
C PRO A 197 6.08 38.28 8.81
N GLY A 198 7.19 39.02 8.94
CA GLY A 198 8.05 39.05 10.13
C GLY A 198 9.52 38.69 9.88
N GLU A 199 9.88 38.09 8.75
CA GLU A 199 11.26 37.69 8.43
C GLU A 199 12.07 38.85 7.78
N GLU A 200 11.38 39.78 7.10
CA GLU A 200 12.00 40.98 6.52
C GLU A 200 12.51 41.97 7.58
N ALA A 201 11.81 42.09 8.72
CA ALA A 201 12.14 43.04 9.78
C ALA A 201 13.48 42.72 10.46
N VAL A 202 13.78 41.43 10.66
CA VAL A 202 15.02 40.97 11.33
C VAL A 202 16.24 41.11 10.41
N SER A 203 16.04 41.03 9.08
CA SER A 203 17.13 41.21 8.11
C SER A 203 17.56 42.67 7.97
N ASN A 204 16.60 43.60 8.00
CA ASN A 204 16.87 45.02 7.83
C ASN A 204 17.52 45.65 9.07
N GLU A 205 17.20 45.16 10.28
CA GLU A 205 17.81 45.64 11.52
C GLU A 205 19.30 45.22 11.64
N LYS A 206 19.64 44.01 11.19
CA LYS A 206 21.04 43.54 11.16
C LYS A 206 21.89 44.29 10.13
N VAL A 207 21.33 44.62 8.97
CA VAL A 207 22.05 45.38 7.92
C VAL A 207 22.31 46.81 8.38
N HIS A 208 21.41 47.42 9.16
CA HIS A 208 21.60 48.79 9.66
C HIS A 208 22.63 48.87 10.80
N GLN A 209 22.70 47.87 11.69
CA GLN A 209 23.74 47.80 12.72
C GLN A 209 25.15 47.53 12.15
N GLN A 210 25.25 46.74 11.08
CA GLN A 210 26.54 46.43 10.45
C GLN A 210 27.19 47.67 9.80
N ASN A 211 26.39 48.60 9.26
CA ASN A 211 26.90 49.81 8.59
C ASN A 211 27.29 50.94 9.54
N HIS A 212 26.83 50.93 10.79
CA HIS A 212 27.17 51.96 11.78
C HIS A 212 28.47 51.67 12.56
N LEU A 213 29.04 50.47 12.40
CA LEU A 213 30.33 50.07 12.98
C LEU A 213 31.50 50.20 11.98
N ALA A 214 31.24 50.68 10.77
CA ALA A 214 32.21 50.79 9.67
C ALA A 214 32.50 52.24 9.24
N VAL A 215 32.43 53.21 10.18
CA VAL A 215 32.89 54.59 10.00
C VAL A 215 33.88 54.94 11.10
#